data_AF-A0A1H3DGY0-F1
#
_entry.id   AF-A0A1H3DGY0-F1
#
_cell.length_a   1.000
_cell.length_b   1.000
_cell.length_c   1.000
_cell.angle_alpha   90.00
_cell.angle_beta   90.00
_cell.angle_gamma   90.00
#
_symmetry.space_group_name_H-M   'P 1'
#
loop_
_entity.id
_entity.type
_entity.pdbx_description
1 polymer ?
#
loop_
_entity_poly.entity_id
_entity_poly.type
_entity_poly.pdbx_seq_one_letter_code
_entity_poly.pdbx_strand_id
1 'polypeptide(L)'
;MSQVESDIGNDDWIVFLGWEPHWMNVDFDIHYHEDPENLWGEASSVSSVVTSDFADDQPNVIAFLENRIIPIEVQDQWVYRYSRQDRPLETVAAEWIRNHPDQVNEWLEGVTTADGQESARAAYQATL
;
A
#
# COMPACT_ATOMS: atom_id res chain seq x y z
N MET A 1 14.65 -6.77 9.00
CA MET A 1 15.40 -5.68 9.66
C MET A 1 16.50 -6.29 10.53
N SER A 2 17.29 -7.22 9.99
CA SER A 2 18.05 -8.17 10.82
C SER A 2 19.15 -7.55 11.66
N GLN A 3 19.80 -6.48 11.18
CA GLN A 3 20.79 -5.75 11.98
C GLN A 3 20.14 -5.00 13.15
N VAL A 4 19.01 -4.34 12.91
CA VAL A 4 18.24 -3.64 13.95
C VAL A 4 17.77 -4.63 15.04
N GLU A 5 17.26 -5.79 14.63
CA GLU A 5 16.84 -6.85 15.57
C GLU A 5 18.03 -7.38 16.39
N SER A 6 19.19 -7.55 15.76
CA SER A 6 20.41 -8.00 16.45
C SER A 6 20.90 -6.98 17.47
N ASP A 7 20.99 -5.70 17.10
CA ASP A 7 21.55 -4.66 17.97
C ASP A 7 20.61 -4.37 19.14
N ILE A 8 19.29 -4.32 18.91
CA ILE A 8 18.30 -4.25 20.01
C ILE A 8 18.44 -5.46 20.94
N GLY A 9 18.61 -6.67 20.40
CA GLY A 9 18.79 -7.88 21.20
C GLY A 9 20.08 -7.93 22.02
N ASN A 10 21.09 -7.15 21.62
CA ASN A 10 22.37 -7.01 22.31
C ASN A 10 22.43 -5.78 23.24
N ASP A 11 21.34 -5.03 23.39
CA ASP A 11 21.29 -3.73 24.07
C ASP A 11 22.26 -2.68 23.49
N ASP A 12 22.54 -2.77 22.19
CA ASP A 12 23.42 -1.86 21.45
C ASP A 12 22.63 -0.71 20.79
N TRP A 13 23.27 0.46 20.67
CA TRP A 13 22.69 1.61 19.97
C TRP A 13 22.74 1.43 18.45
N ILE A 14 21.65 1.79 17.77
CA ILE A 14 21.59 1.80 16.30
C ILE A 14 20.84 3.03 15.78
N VAL A 15 21.30 3.56 14.65
CA VAL A 15 20.60 4.56 13.84
C VAL A 15 20.36 3.98 12.45
N PHE A 16 19.14 4.09 11.95
CA PHE A 16 18.74 3.56 10.64
C PHE A 16 17.64 4.42 10.02
N LEU A 17 17.32 4.18 8.75
CA LEU A 17 16.25 4.89 8.04
C LEU A 17 14.89 4.31 8.41
N GLY A 18 14.09 5.10 9.14
CA GLY A 18 12.69 4.81 9.44
C GLY A 18 11.74 5.37 8.36
N TRP A 19 10.60 4.74 8.17
CA TRP A 19 9.50 5.18 7.31
C TRP A 19 8.17 4.60 7.79
N GLU A 20 7.08 5.23 7.36
CA GLU A 20 5.71 4.82 7.62
C GLU A 20 4.95 4.82 6.29
N PRO A 21 4.11 3.80 5.99
CA PRO A 21 3.73 2.64 6.81
C PRO A 21 4.79 1.52 6.85
N HIS A 22 5.10 0.99 8.04
CA HIS A 22 5.99 -0.18 8.21
C HIS A 22 5.84 -0.85 9.58
N TRP A 23 5.95 -2.19 9.64
CA TRP A 23 5.77 -2.99 10.86
C TRP A 23 6.75 -2.64 11.99
N MET A 24 7.91 -2.06 11.67
CA MET A 24 8.90 -1.66 12.69
C MET A 24 8.39 -0.59 13.65
N ASN A 25 7.43 0.25 13.21
CA ASN A 25 6.82 1.27 14.07
C ASN A 25 5.97 0.64 15.19
N VAL A 26 5.61 -0.64 15.05
CA VAL A 26 4.84 -1.41 16.03
C VAL A 26 5.74 -2.34 16.84
N ASP A 27 6.70 -2.98 16.17
CA ASP A 27 7.53 -4.02 16.77
C ASP A 27 8.71 -3.47 17.58
N PHE A 28 9.18 -2.26 17.29
CA PHE A 28 10.33 -1.66 17.94
C PHE A 28 9.93 -0.36 18.67
N ASP A 29 10.61 -0.10 19.79
CA ASP A 29 10.55 1.21 20.47
C ASP A 29 11.50 2.18 19.74
N ILE A 30 10.97 2.87 18.73
CA ILE A 30 11.74 3.77 17.87
C ILE A 30 11.45 5.24 18.18
N HIS A 31 12.48 6.06 18.06
CA HIS A 31 12.36 7.51 18.14
C HIS A 31 12.79 8.13 16.81
N TYR A 32 11.86 8.83 16.15
CA TYR A 32 12.20 9.67 14.99
C TYR A 32 12.87 10.95 15.48
N HIS A 33 14.11 11.16 15.06
CA HIS A 33 14.85 12.38 15.39
C HIS A 33 14.24 13.61 14.70
N GLU A 34 14.36 14.77 15.36
CA GLU A 34 14.02 16.06 14.76
C GLU A 34 14.85 16.32 13.50
N ASP A 35 14.25 16.97 12.51
CA ASP A 35 14.89 17.35 11.24
C ASP A 35 15.02 18.89 11.12
N PRO A 36 15.95 19.52 11.86
CA PRO A 36 16.05 20.98 11.92
C PRO A 36 16.49 21.61 10.60
N GLU A 37 17.15 20.84 9.72
CA GLU A 37 17.59 21.29 8.40
C GLU A 37 16.57 20.96 7.29
N ASN A 38 15.44 20.32 7.63
CA ASN A 38 14.39 19.90 6.71
C ASN A 38 14.94 19.05 5.54
N LEU A 39 15.80 18.09 5.85
CA LEU A 39 16.40 17.16 4.89
C LEU A 39 15.39 16.14 4.35
N TRP A 40 14.38 15.77 5.13
CA TRP A 40 13.37 14.76 4.78
C TRP A 40 12.08 15.37 4.21
N GLY A 41 11.86 16.67 4.42
CA GLY A 41 10.62 17.35 4.08
C GLY A 41 9.52 17.17 5.13
N GLU A 42 8.37 17.81 4.91
CA GLU A 42 7.29 17.82 5.92
C GLU A 42 6.53 16.48 6.00
N ALA A 43 6.07 15.96 4.85
CA ALA A 43 5.26 14.75 4.78
C ALA A 43 5.54 13.99 3.47
N SER A 44 5.62 12.67 3.56
CA SER A 44 5.78 11.79 2.41
C SER A 44 4.43 11.43 1.80
N SER A 45 4.37 11.31 0.48
CA SER A 45 3.21 10.77 -0.24
C SER A 45 3.66 9.67 -1.19
N VAL A 46 2.79 8.69 -1.42
CA VAL A 46 3.02 7.61 -2.38
C VAL A 46 2.09 7.82 -3.57
N SER A 47 2.67 7.91 -4.76
CA SER A 47 1.96 8.19 -6.00
C SER A 47 2.07 7.02 -6.97
N SER A 48 0.96 6.71 -7.66
CA SER A 48 0.99 5.82 -8.82
C SER A 48 1.44 6.63 -10.04
N VAL A 49 2.47 6.16 -10.74
CA VAL A 49 3.03 6.86 -11.92
C VAL A 49 2.98 5.96 -13.14
N VAL A 50 2.63 6.55 -14.28
CA VAL A 50 2.57 5.89 -15.60
C VAL A 50 3.27 6.77 -16.63
N THR A 51 3.65 6.19 -17.77
CA THR A 51 4.13 7.00 -18.90
C THR A 51 2.97 7.74 -19.55
N SER A 52 3.26 8.88 -20.19
CA SER A 52 2.25 9.66 -20.92
C SER A 52 1.56 8.84 -21.99
N ASP A 53 2.32 8.13 -22.84
CA ASP A 53 1.77 7.27 -23.88
C ASP A 53 0.85 6.18 -23.31
N PHE A 54 1.18 5.62 -22.14
CA PHE A 54 0.30 4.64 -21.48
C PHE A 54 -1.01 5.27 -21.01
N ALA A 55 -0.96 6.50 -20.50
CA ALA A 55 -2.16 7.19 -20.08
C ALA A 55 -3.11 7.49 -21.24
N ASP A 56 -2.56 7.88 -22.38
CA ASP A 56 -3.31 8.15 -23.60
C ASP A 56 -3.88 6.85 -24.21
N ASP A 57 -3.10 5.77 -24.21
CA ASP A 57 -3.47 4.49 -24.81
C ASP A 57 -4.44 3.66 -23.93
N GLN A 58 -4.43 3.85 -22.61
CA GLN A 58 -5.14 3.00 -21.65
C GLN A 58 -6.06 3.77 -20.69
N PRO A 59 -7.00 4.60 -21.18
CA PRO A 59 -7.84 5.45 -20.32
C PRO A 59 -8.69 4.65 -19.32
N ASN A 60 -9.08 3.42 -19.65
CA ASN A 60 -9.81 2.54 -18.73
C ASN A 60 -8.96 2.12 -17.51
N VAL A 61 -7.68 1.85 -17.72
CA VAL A 61 -6.75 1.51 -16.64
C VAL A 61 -6.40 2.75 -15.83
N ILE A 62 -6.27 3.91 -16.49
CA ILE A 62 -6.04 5.18 -15.80
C ILE A 62 -7.17 5.50 -14.84
N ALA A 63 -8.44 5.37 -15.27
CA ALA A 63 -9.58 5.56 -14.39
C ALA A 63 -9.49 4.69 -13.12
N PHE A 64 -9.13 3.41 -13.27
CA PHE A 64 -8.90 2.53 -12.12
C PHE A 64 -7.76 3.02 -11.20
N LEU A 65 -6.62 3.42 -11.78
CA LEU A 65 -5.46 3.88 -11.00
C LEU A 65 -5.73 5.21 -10.27
N GLU A 66 -6.52 6.10 -10.87
CA GLU A 66 -6.94 7.37 -10.28
C GLU A 66 -7.92 7.15 -9.11
N ASN A 67 -8.85 6.20 -9.24
CA ASN A 67 -9.79 5.86 -8.17
C ASN A 67 -9.11 5.13 -7.00
N ARG A 68 -7.98 4.44 -7.25
CA ARG A 68 -7.32 3.58 -6.27
C ARG A 68 -6.49 4.38 -5.27
N ILE A 69 -7.19 4.99 -4.31
CA ILE A 69 -6.59 5.59 -3.11
C ILE A 69 -6.60 4.56 -1.98
N ILE A 70 -5.45 4.41 -1.31
CA ILE A 70 -5.27 3.44 -0.23
C ILE A 70 -4.82 4.17 1.03
N PRO A 71 -5.65 4.23 2.09
CA PRO A 71 -5.29 4.83 3.37
C PRO A 71 -4.04 4.17 3.99
N ILE A 72 -3.28 4.94 4.77
CA ILE A 72 -2.03 4.47 5.37
C ILE A 72 -2.27 3.29 6.33
N GLU A 73 -3.39 3.32 7.07
CA GLU A 73 -3.76 2.27 8.03
C GLU A 73 -4.03 0.92 7.34
N VAL A 74 -4.53 0.96 6.09
CA VAL A 74 -4.71 -0.23 5.27
C VAL A 74 -3.35 -0.78 4.82
N GLN A 75 -2.46 0.11 4.37
CA GLN A 75 -1.11 -0.27 3.96
C GLN A 75 -0.31 -0.87 5.12
N ASP A 76 -0.41 -0.30 6.33
CA ASP A 76 0.21 -0.82 7.55
C ASP A 76 -0.21 -2.28 7.81
N GLN A 77 -1.52 -2.56 7.74
CA GLN A 77 -2.02 -3.91 7.94
C GLN A 77 -1.53 -4.90 6.88
N TRP A 78 -1.45 -4.48 5.62
CA TRP A 78 -0.93 -5.31 4.54
C TRP A 78 0.55 -5.61 4.75
N VAL A 79 1.36 -4.58 5.03
CA VAL A 79 2.80 -4.72 5.28
C VAL A 79 3.06 -5.60 6.49
N TYR A 80 2.29 -5.47 7.56
CA TYR A 80 2.41 -6.34 8.73
C TYR A 80 2.07 -7.80 8.40
N ARG A 81 0.92 -8.06 7.76
CA ARG A 81 0.50 -9.44 7.43
C ARG A 81 1.46 -10.11 6.45
N TYR A 82 1.92 -9.39 5.43
CA TYR A 82 2.84 -9.93 4.43
C TYR A 82 4.26 -10.04 5.01
N SER A 83 4.90 -8.92 5.35
CA SER A 83 6.32 -8.89 5.68
C SER A 83 6.64 -9.41 7.07
N ARG A 84 5.73 -9.24 8.04
CA ARG A 84 6.01 -9.61 9.44
C ARG A 84 5.46 -10.98 9.83
N GLN A 85 4.26 -11.33 9.34
CA GLN A 85 3.68 -12.66 9.57
C GLN A 85 4.03 -13.68 8.48
N ASP A 86 4.83 -13.28 7.48
CA ASP A 86 5.27 -14.13 6.36
C ASP A 86 4.10 -14.81 5.61
N ARG A 87 2.98 -14.08 5.48
CA ARG A 87 1.80 -14.58 4.76
C ARG A 87 1.98 -14.33 3.26
N PRO A 88 1.55 -15.25 2.37
CA PRO A 88 1.60 -15.02 0.93
C PRO A 88 0.84 -13.76 0.51
N LEU A 89 1.44 -12.97 -0.39
CA LEU A 89 0.90 -11.70 -0.88
C LEU A 89 -0.54 -11.86 -1.41
N GLU A 90 -0.75 -12.88 -2.23
CA GLU A 90 -2.04 -13.16 -2.89
C GLU A 90 -3.11 -13.48 -1.86
N THR A 91 -2.75 -14.18 -0.77
CA THR A 91 -3.68 -14.50 0.32
C THR A 91 -4.08 -13.23 1.06
N VAL A 92 -3.12 -12.37 1.42
CA VAL A 92 -3.39 -11.10 2.12
C VAL A 92 -4.29 -10.19 1.27
N ALA A 93 -3.97 -10.01 0.00
CA ALA A 93 -4.74 -9.18 -0.92
C ALA A 93 -6.15 -9.75 -1.15
N ALA A 94 -6.27 -11.05 -1.45
CA ALA A 94 -7.58 -11.66 -1.72
C ALA A 94 -8.50 -11.65 -0.49
N GLU A 95 -7.96 -11.87 0.72
CA GLU A 95 -8.73 -11.71 1.95
C GLU A 95 -9.17 -10.26 2.15
N TRP A 96 -8.29 -9.30 1.91
CA TRP A 96 -8.66 -7.89 2.09
C TRP A 96 -9.76 -7.48 1.10
N ILE A 97 -9.62 -7.83 -0.19
CA ILE A 97 -10.61 -7.54 -1.24
C ILE A 97 -11.98 -8.12 -0.86
N ARG A 98 -12.05 -9.39 -0.45
CA ARG A 98 -13.31 -10.04 -0.03
C ARG A 98 -13.98 -9.35 1.15
N ASN A 99 -13.19 -8.78 2.07
CA ASN A 99 -13.69 -8.14 3.27
C ASN A 99 -13.95 -6.63 3.11
N HIS A 100 -13.55 -6.03 1.98
CA HIS A 100 -13.74 -4.60 1.71
C HIS A 100 -14.40 -4.36 0.34
N PRO A 101 -15.56 -4.98 0.06
CA PRO A 101 -16.20 -4.89 -1.25
C PRO A 101 -16.59 -3.46 -1.62
N ASP A 102 -16.95 -2.62 -0.65
CA ASP A 102 -17.31 -1.22 -0.88
C ASP A 102 -16.12 -0.40 -1.41
N GLN A 103 -14.94 -0.56 -0.80
CA GLN A 103 -13.73 0.12 -1.25
C GLN A 103 -13.32 -0.33 -2.65
N VAL A 104 -13.47 -1.63 -2.95
CA VAL A 104 -13.20 -2.17 -4.28
C VAL A 104 -14.22 -1.65 -5.30
N ASN A 105 -15.49 -1.49 -4.91
CA ASN A 105 -16.52 -0.91 -5.78
C ASN A 105 -16.20 0.55 -6.14
N GLU A 106 -15.66 1.33 -5.22
CA GLU A 106 -15.18 2.70 -5.49
C GLU A 106 -14.02 2.71 -6.49
N TRP A 107 -13.04 1.81 -6.32
CA TRP A 107 -11.92 1.70 -7.27
C TRP A 107 -12.38 1.37 -8.69
N LEU A 108 -13.49 0.63 -8.84
CA LEU A 108 -14.05 0.20 -10.11
C LEU A 108 -15.07 1.18 -10.70
N GLU A 109 -15.27 2.36 -10.11
CA GLU A 109 -16.18 3.37 -10.64
C GLU A 109 -15.71 3.88 -12.03
N GLY A 110 -16.59 3.81 -13.03
CA GLY A 110 -16.24 4.21 -14.40
C GLY A 110 -15.31 3.25 -15.14
N VAL A 111 -14.91 2.13 -14.52
CA VAL A 111 -14.03 1.11 -15.10
C VAL A 111 -14.85 0.02 -15.79
N THR A 112 -14.38 -0.45 -16.94
CA THR A 112 -14.92 -1.59 -17.70
C THR A 112 -14.01 -2.82 -17.59
N THR A 113 -14.55 -4.00 -17.86
CA THR A 113 -13.79 -5.25 -17.97
C THR A 113 -12.71 -5.17 -19.06
N ALA A 114 -11.75 -6.09 -19.03
CA ALA A 114 -10.63 -6.09 -19.98
C ALA A 114 -11.05 -6.19 -21.45
N ASP A 115 -12.22 -6.78 -21.73
CA ASP A 115 -12.83 -6.85 -23.07
C ASP A 115 -13.76 -5.67 -23.38
N GLY A 116 -13.94 -4.75 -22.43
CA GLY A 116 -14.78 -3.55 -22.54
C GLY A 116 -16.28 -3.81 -22.60
N GLN A 117 -16.74 -5.05 -22.37
CA GLN A 117 -18.14 -5.43 -22.61
C GLN A 117 -19.06 -5.05 -21.46
N GLU A 118 -18.55 -5.01 -20.23
CA GLU A 118 -19.36 -4.72 -19.05
C GLU A 118 -18.64 -3.79 -18.06
N SER A 119 -19.41 -3.25 -17.12
CA SER A 119 -18.83 -2.49 -16.01
C SER A 119 -18.04 -3.45 -15.12
N ALA A 120 -16.78 -3.13 -14.83
CA ALA A 120 -15.94 -3.93 -13.94
C ALA A 120 -16.56 -4.04 -12.54
N ARG A 121 -17.24 -2.99 -12.07
CA ARG A 121 -17.98 -3.02 -10.81
C ARG A 121 -19.11 -4.06 -10.83
N ALA A 122 -19.89 -4.12 -11.90
CA ALA A 122 -20.96 -5.11 -12.04
C ALA A 122 -20.40 -6.54 -12.11
N ALA A 123 -19.34 -6.74 -12.89
CA ALA A 123 -18.63 -8.01 -12.99
C ALA A 123 -18.10 -8.47 -11.62
N TYR A 124 -17.49 -7.57 -10.85
CA TYR A 124 -16.98 -7.85 -9.51
C TYR A 124 -18.11 -8.24 -8.54
N GLN A 125 -19.20 -7.48 -8.53
CA GLN A 125 -20.36 -7.77 -7.66
C GLN A 125 -20.99 -9.13 -7.94
N ALA A 126 -20.90 -9.64 -9.17
CA ALA A 126 -21.39 -10.98 -9.50
C ALA A 126 -20.51 -12.12 -8.93
N THR A 127 -19.32 -11.81 -8.42
CA THR A 127 -18.37 -12.78 -7.83
C THR A 127 -18.37 -12.82 -6.30
N LEU A 128 -19.07 -11.88 -5.66
CA LEU A 128 -19.25 -11.81 -4.20
C LEU A 128 -20.26 -12.87 -3.73
#